data_AF-A0A2N9X8G6-F1
#
_entry.id   AF-A0A2N9X8G6-F1
#
_cell.length_a   1.000
_cell.length_b   1.000
_cell.length_c   1.000
_cell.angle_alpha   90.00
_cell.angle_beta   90.00
_cell.angle_gamma   90.00
#
_symmetry.space_group_name_H-M   'P 1'
#
loop_
_entity.id
_entity.type
_entity.pdbx_description
1 polymer ?
#
loop_
_entity_poly.entity_id
_entity_poly.type
_entity_poly.pdbx_seq_one_letter_code
_entity_poly.pdbx_strand_id
1 'polypeptide(L)'
;MKILYYIYNNEAIATTVLMSVITKLKRMDIAFVPLVLPFLLDNRIVNHLLKDEANYENIEQFIQSKRLYFTSFNNRFLSLLPVTVNSLMILQKSNVINITDSITINKEFEFDVNELGLRFTKIEHVIPKFVALIKNYSLSDLYFIFKIQL
;
A
#
# COMPACT_ATOMS: atom_id res chain seq x y z
N MET A 1 -1.78 8.02 24.96
CA MET A 1 -1.60 6.55 24.93
C MET A 1 -0.70 6.22 23.73
N LYS A 2 0.54 5.75 23.94
CA LYS A 2 1.38 5.27 22.83
C LYS A 2 0.76 3.95 22.34
N ILE A 3 0.02 3.99 21.23
CA ILE A 3 -0.45 2.78 20.58
C ILE A 3 0.78 1.95 20.23
N LEU A 4 0.85 0.70 20.71
CA LEU A 4 1.90 -0.25 20.36
C LEU A 4 1.98 -0.36 18.82
N TYR A 5 3.19 -0.30 18.26
CA TYR A 5 3.42 -0.28 16.80
C TYR A 5 2.71 -1.43 16.07
N TYR A 6 2.68 -2.62 16.70
CA TYR A 6 1.99 -3.81 16.19
C TYR A 6 0.46 -3.74 16.24
N ILE A 7 -0.14 -2.90 17.09
CA ILE A 7 -1.58 -2.60 17.03
C ILE A 7 -1.85 -1.63 15.88
N TYR A 8 -0.89 -0.75 15.58
CA TYR A 8 -1.07 0.27 14.55
C TYR A 8 -0.99 -0.33 13.14
N ASN A 9 0.12 -0.94 12.75
CA ASN A 9 0.28 -1.54 11.41
C ASN A 9 0.10 -3.06 11.48
N ASN A 10 -1.14 -3.50 11.67
CA ASN A 10 -1.50 -4.91 11.83
C ASN A 10 -2.09 -5.50 10.54
N GLU A 11 -2.32 -6.81 10.58
CA GLU A 11 -2.91 -7.60 9.50
C GLU A 11 -4.31 -7.12 9.11
N ALA A 12 -5.14 -6.66 10.05
CA ALA A 12 -6.50 -6.24 9.75
C ALA A 12 -6.53 -5.02 8.83
N ILE A 13 -5.77 -3.96 9.16
CA ILE A 13 -5.69 -2.78 8.29
C ILE A 13 -4.88 -3.05 7.02
N ALA A 14 -3.84 -3.88 7.10
CA ALA A 14 -3.08 -4.26 5.92
C ALA A 14 -3.93 -5.06 4.92
N THR A 15 -4.77 -5.98 5.40
CA THR A 15 -5.69 -6.76 4.58
C THR A 15 -6.67 -5.88 3.84
N THR A 16 -7.31 -4.91 4.53
CA THR A 16 -8.26 -4.00 3.86
C THR A 16 -7.56 -3.11 2.84
N VAL A 17 -6.37 -2.59 3.15
CA VAL A 17 -5.57 -1.78 2.21
C VAL A 17 -5.16 -2.57 0.97
N LEU A 18 -4.55 -3.75 1.15
CA LEU A 18 -4.12 -4.59 0.03
C LEU A 18 -5.30 -4.96 -0.85
N MET A 19 -6.41 -5.38 -0.25
CA MET A 19 -7.62 -5.71 -0.98
C MET A 19 -8.13 -4.53 -1.80
N SER A 20 -8.25 -3.32 -1.24
CA SER A 20 -8.67 -2.14 -2.01
C SER A 20 -7.74 -1.79 -3.16
N VAL A 21 -6.42 -1.91 -2.98
CA VAL A 21 -5.45 -1.66 -4.04
C VAL A 21 -5.55 -2.73 -5.13
N ILE A 22 -5.64 -4.00 -4.76
CA ILE A 22 -5.80 -5.11 -5.71
C ILE A 22 -7.13 -4.95 -6.47
N THR A 23 -8.22 -4.51 -5.83
CA THR A 23 -9.51 -4.21 -6.48
C THR A 23 -9.38 -3.11 -7.51
N LYS A 24 -8.61 -2.07 -7.20
CA LYS A 24 -8.38 -0.98 -8.16
C LYS A 24 -7.55 -1.42 -9.37
N LEU A 25 -6.54 -2.27 -9.16
CA LEU A 25 -5.61 -2.70 -10.20
C LEU A 25 -6.06 -3.96 -10.96
N LYS A 26 -6.98 -4.75 -10.39
CA LYS A 26 -7.51 -6.05 -10.86
C LYS A 26 -6.48 -7.18 -10.93
N ARG A 27 -5.24 -6.87 -11.30
CA ARG A 27 -4.11 -7.79 -11.36
C ARG A 27 -2.85 -7.08 -10.86
N MET A 28 -2.06 -7.79 -10.07
CA MET A 28 -0.83 -7.25 -9.49
C MET A 28 0.26 -8.32 -9.47
N ASP A 29 1.50 -7.93 -9.79
CA ASP A 29 2.66 -8.78 -9.61
C ASP A 29 2.88 -9.04 -8.11
N ILE A 30 3.12 -10.30 -7.73
CA ILE A 30 3.34 -10.67 -6.33
C ILE A 30 4.51 -9.91 -5.69
N ALA A 31 5.56 -9.64 -6.46
CA ALA A 31 6.74 -8.90 -5.98
C ALA A 31 6.47 -7.40 -5.82
N PHE A 32 5.43 -6.86 -6.45
CA PHE A 32 5.07 -5.45 -6.25
C PHE A 32 4.33 -5.24 -4.91
N VAL A 33 3.56 -6.21 -4.43
CA VAL A 33 2.66 -6.06 -3.26
C VAL A 33 3.37 -5.53 -2.02
N PRO A 34 4.60 -6.00 -1.67
CA PRO A 34 5.30 -5.51 -0.48
C PRO A 34 5.65 -4.03 -0.51
N LEU A 35 5.60 -3.36 -1.67
CA LEU A 35 5.80 -1.90 -1.77
C LEU A 35 4.57 -1.10 -1.34
N VAL A 36 3.38 -1.72 -1.33
CA VAL A 36 2.11 -1.04 -1.08
C VAL A 36 2.01 -0.55 0.37
N LEU A 37 2.25 -1.44 1.34
CA LEU A 37 2.07 -1.11 2.76
C LEU A 37 3.06 -0.08 3.30
N PRO A 38 4.38 -0.11 2.98
CA PRO A 38 5.34 0.90 3.43
C PRO A 38 5.01 2.32 2.97
N PHE A 39 4.24 2.45 1.88
CA PHE A 39 3.74 3.69 1.35
C PHE A 39 2.41 4.08 2.01
N LEU A 40 1.40 3.21 1.93
CA LEU A 40 0.02 3.51 2.33
C LEU A 40 -0.22 3.43 3.85
N LEU A 41 0.66 2.78 4.62
CA LEU A 41 0.57 2.77 6.09
C LEU A 41 1.42 3.87 6.75
N ASP A 42 2.18 4.66 5.99
CA ASP A 42 2.89 5.83 6.51
C ASP A 42 1.98 7.06 6.54
N ASN A 43 1.57 7.48 7.74
CA ASN A 43 0.68 8.62 7.92
C ASN A 43 1.21 9.92 7.32
N ARG A 44 2.52 10.13 7.23
CA ARG A 44 3.09 11.37 6.67
C ARG A 44 2.83 11.42 5.17
N ILE A 45 2.97 10.28 4.50
CA ILE A 45 2.68 10.13 3.07
C ILE A 45 1.17 10.30 2.83
N VAL A 46 0.34 9.54 3.55
CA VAL A 46 -1.12 9.57 3.38
C VAL A 46 -1.68 10.96 3.66
N ASN A 47 -1.37 11.57 4.81
CA ASN A 47 -1.89 12.89 5.16
C ASN A 47 -1.41 13.98 4.19
N HIS A 48 -0.22 13.83 3.60
CA HIS A 48 0.25 14.76 2.59
C HIS A 48 -0.53 14.61 1.28
N LEU A 49 -0.71 13.38 0.79
CA LEU A 49 -1.44 13.12 -0.45
C LEU A 49 -2.94 13.41 -0.36
N LEU A 50 -3.51 13.47 0.85
CA LEU A 50 -4.90 13.94 1.05
C LEU A 50 -5.09 15.42 0.74
N LYS A 51 -4.03 16.23 0.74
CA LYS A 51 -4.15 17.66 0.43
C LYS A 51 -4.35 17.89 -1.07
N ASP A 52 -5.14 18.89 -1.42
CA ASP A 52 -5.40 19.26 -2.81
C ASP A 52 -4.14 19.75 -3.53
N GLU A 53 -3.25 20.44 -2.80
CA GLU A 53 -1.96 20.93 -3.29
C GLU A 53 -0.95 19.81 -3.59
N ALA A 54 -1.20 18.57 -3.13
CA ALA A 54 -0.34 17.43 -3.40
C ALA A 54 -0.63 16.83 -4.77
N ASN A 55 -0.26 17.59 -5.81
CA ASN A 55 -0.36 17.18 -7.21
C ASN A 55 1.04 16.88 -7.76
N TYR A 56 1.38 15.59 -7.82
CA TYR A 56 2.64 15.10 -8.37
C TYR A 56 2.35 14.29 -9.63
N GLU A 57 3.14 14.51 -10.67
CA GLU A 57 3.04 13.80 -11.94
C GLU A 57 3.44 12.34 -11.81
N ASN A 58 4.47 12.06 -11.01
CA ASN A 58 5.03 10.73 -10.83
C ASN A 58 5.70 10.55 -9.45
N ILE A 59 6.05 9.30 -9.12
CA ILE A 59 6.64 8.93 -7.85
C ILE A 59 8.00 9.60 -7.59
N GLU A 60 8.82 9.81 -8.61
CA GLU A 60 10.14 10.43 -8.46
C GLU A 60 10.02 11.88 -8.04
N GLN A 61 9.14 12.65 -8.69
CA GLN A 61 8.85 14.03 -8.32
C GLN A 61 8.37 14.11 -6.86
N PHE A 62 7.50 13.19 -6.45
CA PHE A 62 7.03 13.15 -5.08
C PHE A 62 8.17 12.89 -4.08
N ILE A 63 9.00 11.88 -4.33
CA ILE A 63 10.17 11.54 -3.49
C ILE A 63 11.14 12.71 -3.43
N GLN A 64 11.43 13.38 -4.56
CA GLN A 64 12.32 14.54 -4.59
C GLN A 64 11.79 15.70 -3.75
N SER A 65 10.47 15.94 -3.77
CA SER A 65 9.85 17.03 -2.99
C SER A 65 9.72 16.72 -1.49
N LYS A 66 9.54 15.45 -1.12
CA LYS A 66 9.32 14.99 0.26
C LYS A 66 10.31 13.91 0.69
N ARG A 67 11.60 14.11 0.39
CA ARG A 67 12.68 13.13 0.65
C ARG A 67 12.65 12.53 2.06
N LEU A 68 12.39 13.34 3.07
CA LEU A 68 12.32 12.92 4.48
C LEU A 68 11.26 11.86 4.78
N TYR A 69 10.22 11.73 3.97
CA TYR A 69 9.19 10.70 4.16
C TYR A 69 9.69 9.31 3.72
N PHE A 70 10.66 9.29 2.80
CA PHE A 70 11.18 8.09 2.14
C PHE A 70 12.55 7.64 2.66
N THR A 71 13.20 8.40 3.54
CA THR A 71 14.51 8.04 4.12
C THR A 71 14.52 6.67 4.81
N SER A 72 13.40 6.27 5.42
CA SER A 72 13.24 4.98 6.10
C SER A 72 12.36 4.00 5.32
N PHE A 73 12.16 4.18 4.01
CA PHE A 73 11.23 3.36 3.24
C PHE A 73 11.65 1.89 3.22
N ASN A 74 12.92 1.59 2.95
CA ASN A 74 13.46 0.21 2.97
C ASN A 74 13.25 -0.46 4.35
N ASN A 75 13.49 0.26 5.44
CA ASN A 75 13.26 -0.29 6.78
C ASN A 75 11.77 -0.61 7.03
N ARG A 76 10.86 0.24 6.55
CA ARG A 76 9.41 -0.03 6.62
C ARG A 76 9.02 -1.23 5.74
N PHE A 77 9.60 -1.33 4.54
CA PHE A 77 9.43 -2.46 3.64
C PHE A 77 9.78 -3.78 4.34
N LEU A 78 11.01 -3.90 4.85
CA LEU A 78 11.45 -5.12 5.54
C LEU A 78 10.59 -5.43 6.79
N SER A 79 10.24 -4.40 7.57
CA SER A 79 9.44 -4.57 8.79
C SER A 79 8.00 -5.02 8.52
N LEU A 80 7.43 -4.65 7.36
CA LEU A 80 6.05 -4.97 6.98
C LEU A 80 5.94 -6.22 6.10
N LEU A 81 7.05 -6.86 5.72
CA LEU A 81 7.01 -8.13 4.98
C LEU A 81 6.15 -9.21 5.67
N PRO A 82 6.32 -9.50 6.98
CA PRO A 82 5.48 -10.51 7.64
C PRO A 82 3.99 -10.15 7.61
N VAL A 83 3.66 -8.88 7.87
CA VAL A 83 2.28 -8.38 7.83
C VAL A 83 1.70 -8.49 6.42
N THR A 84 2.48 -8.17 5.39
CA THR A 84 2.08 -8.31 3.98
C THR A 84 1.73 -9.76 3.65
N VAL A 85 2.62 -10.69 4.00
CA VAL A 85 2.42 -12.12 3.76
C VAL A 85 1.19 -12.63 4.51
N ASN A 86 1.05 -12.30 5.79
CA ASN A 86 -0.11 -12.70 6.60
C ASN A 86 -1.42 -12.17 6.01
N SER A 87 -1.46 -10.89 5.63
CA SER A 87 -2.64 -10.29 5.01
C SER A 87 -3.02 -10.91 3.67
N LEU A 88 -2.03 -11.25 2.83
CA LEU A 88 -2.27 -11.99 1.59
C LEU A 88 -2.82 -13.39 1.86
N MET A 89 -2.29 -14.10 2.87
CA MET A 89 -2.80 -15.42 3.26
C MET A 89 -4.24 -15.35 3.77
N ILE A 90 -4.59 -14.34 4.57
CA ILE A 90 -5.97 -14.10 5.01
C ILE A 90 -6.90 -13.92 3.79
N LEU A 91 -6.52 -13.08 2.82
CA LEU A 91 -7.32 -12.84 1.61
C LEU A 91 -7.46 -14.09 0.75
N GLN A 92 -6.38 -14.83 0.55
CA GLN A 92 -6.38 -16.06 -0.24
C GLN A 92 -7.23 -17.15 0.42
N LYS A 93 -7.06 -17.39 1.73
CA LYS A 93 -7.84 -18.38 2.48
C LYS A 93 -9.31 -18.02 2.60
N SER A 94 -9.64 -16.74 2.50
CA SER A 94 -11.02 -16.24 2.42
C SER A 94 -11.60 -16.28 0.99
N ASN A 95 -10.88 -16.85 0.02
CA ASN A 95 -11.24 -16.93 -1.40
C ASN A 95 -11.49 -15.56 -2.07
N VAL A 96 -10.96 -14.46 -1.51
CA VAL A 96 -11.09 -13.12 -2.09
C VAL A 96 -10.15 -12.95 -3.29
N ILE A 97 -8.93 -13.45 -3.14
CA ILE A 97 -7.88 -13.38 -4.17
C ILE A 97 -7.40 -14.78 -4.55
N ASN A 98 -6.86 -14.91 -5.75
CA ASN A 98 -6.00 -16.00 -6.14
C ASN A 98 -4.55 -15.55 -6.17
N ILE A 99 -3.63 -16.45 -5.81
CA ILE A 99 -2.19 -16.20 -5.86
C ILE A 99 -1.56 -17.31 -6.71
N THR A 100 -1.08 -16.93 -7.88
CA THR A 100 -0.23 -17.77 -8.75
C THR A 100 1.07 -17.01 -9.02
N ASP A 101 1.45 -16.78 -10.28
CA ASP A 101 2.53 -15.86 -10.66
C ASP A 101 2.13 -14.38 -10.50
N SER A 102 0.83 -14.13 -10.37
CA SER A 102 0.27 -12.82 -10.08
C SER A 102 -0.92 -12.96 -9.14
N ILE A 103 -1.29 -11.86 -8.50
CA ILE A 103 -2.47 -11.78 -7.65
C ILE A 103 -3.63 -11.23 -8.46
N THR A 104 -4.74 -11.96 -8.44
CA THR A 104 -5.99 -11.59 -9.11
C THR A 104 -7.16 -11.69 -8.15
N ILE A 105 -8.24 -10.97 -8.44
CA ILE A 105 -9.47 -11.05 -7.65
C ILE A 105 -10.35 -12.19 -8.14
N ASN A 106 -10.82 -12.99 -7.19
CA ASN A 106 -11.82 -14.03 -7.44
C ASN A 106 -13.24 -13.52 -7.16
N LYS A 107 -13.39 -12.63 -6.17
CA LYS A 107 -14.68 -12.06 -5.78
C LYS A 107 -14.53 -10.57 -5.55
N GLU A 108 -15.27 -9.77 -6.31
CA GLU A 108 -15.42 -8.36 -6.00
C GLU A 108 -16.15 -8.24 -4.66
N PHE A 109 -15.55 -7.51 -3.73
CA PHE A 109 -16.07 -7.33 -2.40
C PHE A 109 -16.22 -5.83 -2.15
N GLU A 110 -17.47 -5.40 -1.98
CA GLU A 110 -17.80 -4.04 -1.57
C GLU A 110 -17.96 -4.01 -0.05
N PHE A 111 -17.23 -3.10 0.59
CA PHE A 111 -17.41 -2.80 2.01
C PHE A 111 -17.85 -1.35 2.11
N ASP A 112 -18.67 -1.03 3.11
CA ASP A 112 -18.85 0.37 3.50
C ASP A 112 -17.55 0.86 4.15
N VAL A 113 -16.80 1.68 3.40
CA VAL A 113 -15.52 2.27 3.83
C VAL A 113 -15.68 3.06 5.15
N ASN A 114 -16.88 3.56 5.44
CA ASN A 114 -17.16 4.31 6.65
C ASN A 114 -17.19 3.42 7.91
N GLU A 115 -17.48 2.13 7.77
CA GLU A 115 -17.50 1.17 8.88
C GLU A 115 -16.09 0.66 9.24
N LEU A 116 -15.10 0.84 8.36
CA LEU A 116 -13.72 0.37 8.55
C LEU A 116 -12.82 1.37 9.29
N GLY A 117 -13.41 2.49 9.74
CA GLY A 117 -12.77 3.48 10.59
C GLY A 117 -11.95 4.54 9.85
N LEU A 118 -11.85 5.72 10.49
CA LEU A 118 -11.28 6.95 9.90
C LEU A 118 -9.90 6.79 9.27
N ARG A 119 -9.07 5.90 9.80
CA ARG A 119 -7.72 5.68 9.27
C ARG A 119 -7.77 5.01 7.92
N PHE A 120 -8.56 3.94 7.78
CA PHE A 120 -8.69 3.25 6.51
C PHE A 120 -9.36 4.16 5.48
N THR A 121 -10.42 4.89 5.86
CA THR A 121 -11.07 5.88 4.98
C THR A 121 -10.05 6.84 4.36
N LYS A 122 -9.14 7.39 5.16
CA LYS A 122 -8.06 8.26 4.67
C LYS A 122 -7.12 7.57 3.67
N ILE A 123 -6.78 6.31 3.92
CA ILE A 123 -5.89 5.54 3.04
C ILE A 123 -6.61 5.25 1.72
N GLU A 124 -7.87 4.84 1.78
CA GLU A 124 -8.72 4.55 0.62
C GLU A 124 -8.76 5.75 -0.34
N HIS A 125 -8.96 6.97 0.18
CA HIS A 125 -8.97 8.18 -0.63
C HIS A 125 -7.62 8.47 -1.32
N VAL A 126 -6.52 7.97 -0.77
CA VAL A 126 -5.16 8.13 -1.31
C VAL A 126 -4.81 7.04 -2.33
N ILE A 127 -5.47 5.87 -2.30
CA ILE A 127 -5.17 4.74 -3.20
C ILE A 127 -5.18 5.16 -4.69
N PRO A 128 -6.16 5.93 -5.21
CA PRO A 128 -6.14 6.36 -6.60
C PRO A 128 -4.91 7.21 -6.95
N LYS A 129 -4.49 8.11 -6.05
CA LYS A 129 -3.28 8.92 -6.24
C LYS A 129 -2.02 8.04 -6.21
N PHE A 130 -1.92 7.12 -5.26
CA PHE A 130 -0.82 6.16 -5.19
C PHE A 130 -0.68 5.35 -6.48
N VAL A 131 -1.78 4.76 -6.98
CA VAL A 131 -1.79 4.02 -8.25
C VAL A 131 -1.35 4.91 -9.42
N ALA A 132 -1.83 6.15 -9.48
CA ALA A 132 -1.44 7.08 -10.53
C ALA A 132 0.05 7.44 -10.52
N LEU A 133 0.69 7.52 -9.34
CA LEU A 133 2.11 7.86 -9.22
C LEU A 133 3.06 6.77 -9.73
N ILE A 134 2.62 5.50 -9.68
CA ILE A 134 3.47 4.34 -9.95
C ILE A 134 3.12 3.60 -11.25
N LYS A 135 1.97 3.92 -11.87
CA LYS A 135 1.42 3.18 -13.02
C LYS A 135 2.36 3.02 -14.22
N ASN A 136 3.31 3.94 -14.40
CA ASN A 136 4.22 4.00 -15.55
C ASN A 136 5.59 3.37 -15.29
N TYR A 137 5.81 2.77 -14.12
CA TYR A 137 7.10 2.22 -13.71
C TYR A 137 7.06 0.70 -13.70
N SER A 138 8.16 0.07 -14.12
CA SER A 138 8.35 -1.36 -13.93
C SER A 138 8.65 -1.68 -12.46
N LEU A 139 8.54 -2.96 -12.08
CA LEU A 139 8.93 -3.42 -10.76
C LEU A 139 10.38 -3.04 -10.41
N SER A 140 11.30 -3.23 -11.36
CA SER A 140 12.72 -2.91 -11.20
C SER A 140 12.94 -1.41 -10.95
N ASP A 141 12.22 -0.56 -11.69
CA ASP A 141 12.31 0.89 -11.50
C ASP A 141 11.83 1.28 -10.09
N LEU A 142 10.70 0.73 -9.65
CA LEU A 142 10.17 1.03 -8.33
C LEU A 142 11.10 0.55 -7.21
N TYR A 143 11.68 -0.63 -7.34
CA TYR A 143 12.65 -1.15 -6.38
C TYR A 143 13.88 -0.24 -6.29
N PHE A 144 14.38 0.23 -7.44
CA PHE A 144 15.49 1.17 -7.50
C PHE A 144 15.13 2.54 -6.87
N ILE A 145 13.99 3.12 -7.27
CA ILE A 145 13.49 4.42 -6.79
C ILE A 145 13.27 4.41 -5.27
N PHE A 146 12.67 3.35 -4.74
CA PHE A 146 12.45 3.19 -3.30
C PHE A 146 13.70 2.70 -2.54
N LYS A 147 14.81 2.44 -3.24
CA LYS A 147 16.08 1.97 -2.70
C LYS A 147 15.92 0.69 -1.87
N ILE A 148 15.15 -0.25 -2.40
CA ILE A 148 14.96 -1.55 -1.77
C ILE A 148 16.27 -2.34 -1.81
N GLN A 149 16.66 -2.87 -0.67
CA GLN A 149 17.83 -3.72 -0.51
C GLN A 149 17.34 -5.12 -0.15
N LEU A 150 17.52 -6.07 -1.08
CA LEU A 150 17.24 -7.48 -0.88
C LEU A 150 18.52 -8.25 -0.55
#